data_AF-X4ZYY9-F1
#
_entry.id   AF-X4ZYY9-F1
#
_cell.length_a   1.000
_cell.length_b   1.000
_cell.length_c   1.000
_cell.angle_alpha   90.00
_cell.angle_beta   90.00
_cell.angle_gamma   90.00
#
_symmetry.space_group_name_H-M   'P 1'
#
loop_
_entity.id
_entity.type
_entity.pdbx_description
1 polymer ?
#
loop_
_entity_poly.entity_id
_entity_poly.type
_entity_poly.pdbx_seq_one_letter_code
_entity_poly.pdbx_strand_id
1 'polypeptide(L)' 'MQVQQHSKKERVITVEMETVKLSAIVMKWYPDMMPFLKQDELDSMIVLRDGLSILDSADAMDIIQYSICEHQDSAYLQ' A
#
# COMPACT_ATOMS: atom_id res chain seq x y z
N MET A 1 -6.36 -54.74 -4.91
CA MET A 1 -6.27 -53.52 -5.75
C MET A 1 -5.90 -52.36 -4.85
N GLN A 2 -4.76 -51.70 -5.10
CA GLN A 2 -4.34 -50.55 -4.31
C GLN A 2 -5.11 -49.29 -4.73
N VAL A 3 -5.53 -48.56 -3.71
CA VAL A 3 -6.21 -47.27 -3.74
C VAL A 3 -5.19 -46.19 -4.08
N GLN A 4 -5.50 -45.30 -5.02
CA GLN A 4 -4.79 -44.02 -5.17
C GLN A 4 -5.82 -42.90 -5.26
N GLN A 5 -6.13 -42.30 -4.11
CA GLN A 5 -6.82 -41.01 -4.04
C GLN A 5 -5.75 -39.93 -4.02
N HIS A 6 -5.54 -39.25 -5.16
CA HIS A 6 -4.70 -38.04 -5.20
C HIS A 6 -5.53 -36.86 -4.70
N SER A 7 -5.34 -36.47 -3.45
CA SER A 7 -5.92 -35.24 -2.90
C SER A 7 -5.05 -34.05 -3.33
N LYS A 8 -5.51 -33.32 -4.37
CA LYS A 8 -4.89 -32.07 -4.82
C LYS A 8 -5.13 -31.00 -3.73
N LYS A 9 -4.15 -30.82 -2.84
CA LYS A 9 -4.19 -29.80 -1.79
C LYS A 9 -4.15 -28.41 -2.43
N GLU A 10 -5.31 -27.77 -2.52
CA GLU A 10 -5.43 -26.38 -2.93
C GLU A 10 -4.63 -25.50 -1.97
N ARG A 11 -3.67 -24.74 -2.51
CA ARG A 11 -2.78 -23.90 -1.71
C ARG A 11 -3.52 -22.59 -1.47
N VAL A 12 -4.18 -22.47 -0.32
CA VAL A 12 -4.74 -21.18 0.13
C VAL A 12 -3.56 -20.26 0.40
N ILE A 13 -3.43 -19.20 -0.39
CA ILE A 13 -2.44 -18.14 -0.20
C ILE A 13 -3.14 -17.05 0.62
N THR A 14 -2.82 -16.95 1.91
CA THR A 14 -3.29 -15.84 2.75
C THR A 14 -2.41 -14.63 2.46
N VAL A 15 -3.00 -13.57 1.90
CA VAL A 15 -2.35 -12.25 1.72
C VAL A 15 -2.55 -11.43 2.99
N GLU A 16 -1.47 -10.86 3.53
CA GLU A 16 -1.47 -10.09 4.78
C GLU A 16 -1.62 -8.60 4.52
N MET A 17 -2.82 -8.06 4.71
CA MET A 17 -3.07 -6.64 4.51
C MET A 17 -2.55 -5.79 5.68
N GLU A 18 -1.76 -4.76 5.40
CA GLU A 18 -1.30 -3.76 6.36
C GLU A 18 -1.90 -2.40 6.02
N THR A 19 -2.45 -1.68 7.01
CA THR A 19 -2.92 -0.30 6.81
C THR A 19 -1.96 0.67 7.48
N VAL A 20 -1.41 1.60 6.70
CA VAL A 20 -0.45 2.61 7.17
C VAL A 20 -0.87 4.00 6.72
N LYS A 21 -0.38 5.04 7.40
CA LYS A 21 -0.52 6.42 6.90
C LYS A 21 0.44 6.67 5.74
N LEU A 22 0.09 7.57 4.83
CA LEU A 22 0.99 8.02 3.76
C LEU A 22 2.31 8.57 4.34
N SER A 23 2.24 9.31 5.44
CA SER A 23 3.43 9.76 6.18
C SER A 23 4.43 8.65 6.53
N ALA A 24 3.97 7.42 6.81
CA ALA A 24 4.88 6.30 7.09
C ALA A 24 5.64 5.85 5.82
N ILE A 25 4.97 5.89 4.66
CA ILE A 25 5.58 5.57 3.36
C ILE A 25 6.59 6.66 2.98
N VAL A 26 6.19 7.94 3.08
CA VAL A 26 7.05 9.08 2.75
C VAL A 26 8.28 9.11 3.66
N MET A 27 8.11 8.95 4.97
CA MET A 27 9.24 8.96 5.90
C MET A 27 10.24 7.84 5.63
N LYS A 28 9.79 6.68 5.15
CA LYS A 28 10.66 5.55 4.84
C LYS A 28 11.43 5.72 3.53
N TRP A 29 10.77 6.18 2.47
CA TRP A 29 11.33 6.16 1.11
C TRP A 29 11.79 7.52 0.60
N TYR A 30 11.07 8.59 0.97
CA TYR A 30 11.28 9.94 0.46
C TYR A 30 11.11 10.99 1.56
N PRO A 31 11.88 10.92 2.66
CA PRO A 31 11.69 11.80 3.82
C PRO A 31 11.83 13.29 3.46
N ASP A 32 12.63 13.60 2.44
CA ASP A 32 12.80 14.96 1.92
C ASP A 32 11.51 15.55 1.35
N MET A 33 10.50 14.73 1.02
CA MET A 33 9.19 15.21 0.57
C MET A 33 8.29 15.66 1.72
N MET A 34 8.54 15.25 2.97
CA MET A 34 7.70 15.56 4.13
C MET A 34 7.34 17.04 4.27
N PRO A 35 8.27 18.01 4.09
CA PRO A 35 7.96 19.43 4.25
C PRO A 35 7.08 20.02 3.13
N PHE A 36 6.92 19.30 2.01
CA PHE A 36 6.22 19.77 0.82
C PHE A 36 4.80 19.21 0.68
N LEU A 37 4.45 18.23 1.50
CA LEU A 37 3.13 17.61 1.53
C LEU A 37 2.26 18.25 2.60
N LYS A 38 0.96 18.32 2.34
CA LYS A 38 0.00 18.83 3.32
C LYS A 38 -0.30 17.77 4.38
N GLN A 39 -0.72 18.22 5.55
CA GLN A 39 -1.01 17.33 6.68
C GLN A 39 -2.14 16.34 6.36
N ASP A 40 -3.18 16.79 5.65
CA ASP A 40 -4.30 15.95 5.20
C ASP A 40 -3.85 14.89 4.19
N GLU A 41 -2.99 15.25 3.23
CA GLU A 41 -2.37 14.28 2.31
C GLU A 41 -1.55 13.23 3.09
N LEU A 42 -0.75 13.66 4.08
CA LEU A 42 0.09 12.79 4.91
C LEU A 42 -0.71 11.85 5.84
N ASP A 43 -1.95 12.22 6.17
CA ASP A 43 -2.86 11.45 7.02
C ASP A 43 -3.71 10.41 6.24
N SER A 44 -3.57 10.35 4.93
CA SER A 44 -4.21 9.34 4.07
C SER A 44 -3.90 7.92 4.53
N MET A 45 -4.94 7.08 4.64
CA MET A 45 -4.79 5.67 4.98
C MET A 45 -4.57 4.83 3.71
N ILE A 46 -3.45 4.13 3.66
CA ILE A 46 -3.02 3.29 2.55
C ILE A 46 -3.08 1.82 2.99
N VAL A 47 -3.71 0.98 2.18
CA VAL A 47 -3.76 -0.48 2.39
C VAL A 47 -2.72 -1.15 1.49
N LEU A 48 -1.72 -1.79 2.11
CA LEU A 48 -0.66 -2.54 1.44
C LEU A 48 -0.93 -4.04 1.54
N ARG A 49 -0.78 -4.77 0.42
CA ARG A 49 -1.08 -6.21 0.35
C ARG A 49 -0.08 -7.09 1.09
N ASP A 50 1.17 -6.67 1.13
CA ASP A 50 2.29 -7.46 1.67
C ASP A 50 3.09 -6.67 2.71
N GLY A 51 2.53 -5.52 3.11
CA GLY A 51 3.10 -4.62 4.09
C GLY A 51 4.20 -3.68 3.61
N LEU A 52 4.54 -2.73 4.48
CA LEU A 52 5.52 -1.68 4.23
C LEU A 52 6.95 -2.24 4.14
N SER A 53 7.20 -3.44 4.70
CA SER A 53 8.53 -4.06 4.72
C SER A 53 9.05 -4.44 3.35
N ILE A 54 8.16 -4.83 2.42
CA ILE A 54 8.55 -5.31 1.09
C ILE A 54 8.25 -4.31 -0.04
N LEU A 55 7.53 -3.23 0.27
CA LEU A 55 7.30 -2.12 -0.66
C LEU A 55 8.67 -1.60 -1.14
N ASP A 56 8.83 -1.37 -2.44
CA ASP A 56 10.05 -0.76 -2.96
C ASP A 56 9.86 0.76 -3.18
N SER A 57 10.95 1.45 -3.55
CA SER A 57 10.91 2.89 -3.74
C SER A 57 10.02 3.31 -4.92
N ALA A 58 10.01 2.55 -6.02
CA ALA A 58 9.23 2.91 -7.20
C ALA A 58 7.73 2.79 -6.90
N ASP A 59 7.32 1.66 -6.31
CA ASP A 59 5.94 1.45 -5.86
C ASP A 59 5.53 2.49 -4.81
N ALA A 60 6.43 2.85 -3.89
CA ALA A 60 6.18 3.91 -2.91
C ALA A 60 5.91 5.27 -3.58
N MET A 61 6.68 5.63 -4.61
CA MET A 61 6.49 6.87 -5.36
C MET A 61 5.15 6.90 -6.11
N ASP A 62 4.73 5.77 -6.68
CA ASP A 62 3.42 5.66 -7.35
C ASP A 62 2.27 5.82 -6.36
N ILE A 63 2.37 5.20 -5.17
CA ILE A 63 1.39 5.38 -4.09
C ILE A 63 1.32 6.84 -3.64
N ILE A 64 2.47 7.51 -3.46
CA ILE A 64 2.53 8.91 -3.03
C ILE A 64 1.83 9.82 -4.04
N GLN A 65 2.18 9.69 -5.32
CA GLN A 65 1.56 10.49 -6.37
C GLN A 65 0.05 10.25 -6.45
N TYR A 66 -0.38 8.97 -6.43
CA TYR A 66 -1.80 8.63 -6.48
C TYR A 66 -2.57 9.22 -5.29
N SER A 67 -2.03 9.08 -4.07
CA SER A 67 -2.67 9.59 -2.86
C SER A 67 -2.82 11.11 -2.88
N ILE A 68 -1.85 11.85 -3.43
CA ILE A 68 -1.90 13.31 -3.55
C ILE A 68 -2.97 13.72 -4.58
N CYS A 69 -2.99 13.07 -5.75
CA CYS A 69 -3.96 13.37 -6.80
C CYS A 69 -5.40 13.14 -6.33
N GLU A 70 -5.69 12.02 -5.66
CA GLU A 70 -7.04 11.72 -5.17
C GLU A 70 -7.55 12.76 -4.16
N HIS A 71 -6.67 13.30 -3.30
CA HIS A 71 -7.04 14.38 -2.38
C HIS A 71 -7.36 15.68 -3.11
N GLN A 72 -6.64 15.97 -4.20
CA GLN A 72 -6.87 17.17 -5.02
C GLN A 72 -8.17 17.06 -5.83
N ASP A 73 -8.45 15.88 -6.40
CA ASP A 73 -9.69 15.61 -7.13
C ASP A 73 -10.91 15.65 -6.20
N SER A 74 -10.80 15.06 -5.00
CA SER A 74 -11.86 15.13 -3.99
C SER A 74 -12.12 16.57 -3.54
N ALA A 75 -11.10 17.42 -3.41
CA ALA A 75 -11.28 18.82 -3.03
C ALA A 75 -11.93 19.67 -4.14
N TYR A 76 -11.80 19.26 -5.40
CA TYR A 76 -12.42 19.96 -6.54
C TYR A 76 -13.89 19.57 -6.77
N LEU A 77 -14.31 18.41 -6.25
CA LEU A 77 -15.67 17.86 -6.41
C LEU A 77 -16.64 18.25 -5.27
N GLN A 78 -16.23 19.10 -4.32
CA GLN A 78 -17.03 19.60 -3.19
C GLN A 78 -17.54 21.02 -3.41
#